data_AF-A0A2V7FJ38-F1
#
_entry.id   AF-A0A2V7FJ38-F1
#
_cell.length_a   1.000
_cell.length_b   1.000
_cell.length_c   1.000
_cell.angle_alpha   90.00
_cell.angle_beta   90.00
_cell.angle_gamma   90.00
#
_symmetry.space_group_name_H-M   'P 1'
#
loop_
_entity.id
_entity.type
_entity.pdbx_description
1 polymer ?
#
loop_
_entity_poly.entity_id
_entity_poly.type
_entity_poly.pdbx_seq_one_letter_code
_entity_poly.pdbx_strand_id
1 'polypeptide(L)'
;MSAQQQGVVDPTWLRFDTAAKTVRFQLIAGLTGLNGALNFNGFRDGALTLEVPVGWKTEIDFRNHDGMLPHSAEVIAPRTPLPTQSVDPAIPRAFTLKLGEGLPSEAKD
;
A
#
# COMPACT_ATOMS: atom_id res chain seq x y z
N MET A 1 15.46 18.26 14.23
CA MET A 1 15.45 17.12 13.28
C MET A 1 14.63 17.55 12.08
N SER A 2 15.20 17.49 10.88
CA SER A 2 14.52 17.87 9.64
C SER A 2 13.37 16.89 9.39
N ALA A 3 12.17 17.38 9.13
CA ALA A 3 11.10 16.53 8.59
C ALA A 3 11.60 15.99 7.25
N GLN A 4 11.86 14.69 7.15
CA GLN A 4 12.13 14.07 5.86
C GLN A 4 10.89 14.27 4.98
N GLN A 5 11.11 14.78 3.77
CA GLN A 5 10.04 15.16 2.85
C GLN A 5 9.25 13.92 2.41
N GLN A 6 7.93 14.04 2.37
CA GLN A 6 7.04 13.02 1.79
C GLN A 6 7.39 12.80 0.29
N GLY A 7 6.93 11.69 -0.26
CA GLY A 7 7.01 11.42 -1.70
C GLY A 7 6.29 12.46 -2.56
N VAL A 8 6.51 12.38 -3.87
CA VAL A 8 5.73 13.07 -4.89
C VAL A 8 4.83 12.03 -5.55
N VAL A 9 3.56 12.37 -5.78
CA VAL A 9 2.63 11.45 -6.44
C VAL A 9 3.10 11.23 -7.88
N ASP A 10 3.37 9.97 -8.21
CA ASP A 10 3.63 9.56 -9.58
C ASP A 10 2.33 9.01 -10.20
N PRO A 11 1.80 9.67 -11.26
CA PRO A 11 0.57 9.23 -11.89
C PRO A 11 0.68 7.85 -12.56
N THR A 12 1.90 7.35 -12.82
CA THR A 12 2.10 6.03 -13.44
C THR A 12 1.73 4.86 -12.53
N TRP A 13 1.57 5.10 -11.22
CA TRP A 13 1.09 4.09 -10.27
C TRP A 13 -0.37 3.72 -10.47
N LEU A 14 -1.16 4.57 -11.12
CA LEU A 14 -2.60 4.37 -11.29
C LEU A 14 -2.95 4.14 -12.76
N ARG A 15 -3.69 3.05 -13.02
CA ARG A 15 -4.37 2.81 -14.28
C ARG A 15 -5.84 2.53 -14.01
N PHE A 16 -6.71 2.96 -14.91
CA PHE A 16 -8.15 2.72 -14.77
C PHE A 16 -8.82 2.57 -16.12
N ASP A 17 -9.94 1.84 -16.14
CA ASP A 17 -10.83 1.70 -17.28
C ASP A 17 -12.26 2.01 -16.82
N THR A 18 -12.83 3.08 -17.36
CA THR A 18 -14.17 3.57 -17.00
C THR A 18 -15.29 2.71 -17.55
N ALA A 19 -15.08 2.08 -18.71
CA ALA A 19 -16.07 1.19 -19.32
C ALA A 19 -16.11 -0.15 -18.58
N ALA A 20 -14.95 -0.69 -18.23
CA ALA A 20 -14.83 -1.93 -17.45
C ALA A 20 -15.02 -1.73 -15.94
N LYS A 21 -15.06 -0.48 -15.45
CA LYS A 21 -15.11 -0.12 -14.02
C LYS A 21 -13.99 -0.79 -13.22
N THR A 22 -12.75 -0.67 -13.71
CA THR A 22 -11.57 -1.24 -13.06
C THR A 22 -10.56 -0.17 -12.69
N VAL A 23 -9.92 -0.35 -11.54
CA VAL A 23 -8.74 0.40 -11.08
C VAL A 23 -7.62 -0.60 -10.82
N ARG A 24 -6.42 -0.27 -11.27
CA ARG A 24 -5.18 -0.98 -10.92
C ARG A 24 -4.20 0.02 -10.33
N PHE A 25 -3.74 -0.25 -9.11
CA PHE A 25 -2.86 0.65 -8.37
C PHE A 25 -1.58 -0.07 -7.91
N GLN A 26 -0.43 0.55 -8.14
CA GLN A 26 0.86 0.07 -7.67
C GLN A 26 1.12 0.55 -6.25
N LEU A 27 1.03 -0.37 -5.28
CA LEU A 27 1.34 -0.11 -3.88
C LEU A 27 2.77 -0.61 -3.59
N ILE A 28 3.69 0.31 -3.30
CA ILE A 28 5.12 0.01 -3.18
C ILE A 28 5.57 0.27 -1.76
N ALA A 29 5.85 -0.79 -0.99
CA ALA A 29 6.46 -0.64 0.33
C ALA A 29 7.94 -0.24 0.20
N GLY A 30 8.39 0.69 1.04
CA GLY A 30 9.80 1.07 1.13
C GLY A 30 10.36 1.75 -0.13
N LEU A 31 9.54 2.51 -0.86
CA LEU A 31 9.99 3.19 -2.09
C LEU A 31 11.15 4.16 -1.85
N THR A 32 11.18 4.79 -0.66
CA THR A 32 12.24 5.72 -0.26
C THR A 32 12.75 5.37 1.13
N GLY A 33 13.88 5.98 1.54
CA GLY A 33 14.43 5.83 2.91
C GLY A 33 13.62 6.54 4.01
N LEU A 34 12.50 7.19 3.67
CA LEU A 34 11.63 7.87 4.64
C LEU A 34 11.19 6.90 5.75
N ASN A 35 11.32 7.34 7.00
CA ASN A 35 10.92 6.56 8.18
C ASN A 35 11.59 5.17 8.25
N GLY A 36 12.86 5.08 7.82
CA GLY A 36 13.57 3.79 7.77
C GLY A 36 12.93 2.81 6.79
N ALA A 37 12.43 3.31 5.65
CA ALA A 37 11.68 2.57 4.63
C ALA A 37 10.30 2.02 5.06
N LEU A 38 9.80 2.41 6.25
CA LEU A 38 8.42 2.16 6.67
C LEU A 38 7.45 3.18 6.05
N ASN A 39 7.24 3.07 4.74
CA ASN A 39 6.35 3.92 3.94
C ASN A 39 5.71 3.13 2.79
N PHE A 40 4.60 3.65 2.25
CA PHE A 40 4.03 3.21 0.98
C PHE A 40 4.16 4.32 -0.06
N ASN A 41 4.77 4.02 -1.20
CA ASN A 41 5.02 4.93 -2.31
C ASN A 41 5.79 6.20 -1.90
N GLY A 42 6.60 6.13 -0.84
CA GLY A 42 7.31 7.28 -0.29
C GLY A 42 6.46 8.14 0.66
N PHE A 43 5.24 7.72 0.98
CA PHE A 43 4.32 8.42 1.88
C PHE A 43 4.09 7.64 3.18
N ARG A 44 3.83 8.38 4.26
CA ARG A 44 3.48 7.82 5.57
C ARG A 44 2.35 8.60 6.23
N ASP A 45 1.79 8.05 7.30
CA ASP A 45 0.76 8.66 8.15
C ASP A 45 -0.47 9.17 7.37
N GLY A 46 -0.89 8.41 6.34
CA GLY A 46 -2.08 8.76 5.54
C GLY A 46 -1.87 9.90 4.54
N ALA A 47 -0.63 10.33 4.27
CA ALA A 47 -0.33 11.39 3.31
C ALA A 47 -0.53 11.00 1.83
N LEU A 48 -0.91 9.75 1.54
CA LEU A 48 -1.35 9.28 0.23
C LEU A 48 -2.72 8.64 0.37
N THR A 49 -3.66 9.06 -0.48
CA THR A 49 -5.01 8.50 -0.54
C THR A 49 -5.29 7.97 -1.95
N LEU A 50 -5.92 6.79 -2.01
CA LEU A 50 -6.49 6.24 -3.24
C LEU A 50 -8.01 6.28 -3.10
N GLU A 51 -8.66 7.09 -3.92
CA GLU A 51 -10.12 7.15 -3.99
C GLU A 51 -10.62 6.35 -5.19
N VAL A 52 -11.58 5.44 -4.95
CA VAL A 52 -12.15 4.58 -5.99
C VAL A 52 -13.67 4.72 -5.98
N PRO A 53 -14.33 4.89 -7.14
CA PRO A 53 -15.79 4.92 -7.17
C PRO A 53 -16.39 3.59 -6.69
N VAL A 54 -17.51 3.68 -5.98
CA VAL A 54 -18.20 2.50 -5.43
C VAL A 54 -18.58 1.53 -6.56
N GLY A 55 -18.37 0.24 -6.31
CA GLY A 55 -18.72 -0.84 -7.24
C GLY A 55 -17.69 -1.10 -8.34
N TRP A 56 -16.54 -0.41 -8.32
CA TRP A 56 -15.43 -0.72 -9.21
C TRP A 56 -14.58 -1.86 -8.67
N LYS A 57 -14.03 -2.66 -9.58
CA LYS A 57 -13.04 -3.67 -9.24
C LYS A 57 -11.69 -2.99 -9.04
N THR A 58 -11.10 -3.15 -7.87
CA THR A 58 -9.77 -2.64 -7.55
C THR A 58 -8.77 -3.77 -7.47
N GLU A 59 -7.71 -3.67 -8.26
CA GLU A 59 -6.53 -4.53 -8.18
C GLU A 59 -5.38 -3.73 -7.59
N ILE A 60 -4.77 -4.25 -6.52
CA ILE A 60 -3.59 -3.66 -5.90
C ILE A 60 -2.40 -4.53 -6.30
N ASP A 61 -1.47 -3.97 -7.07
CA ASP A 61 -0.19 -4.61 -7.34
C ASP A 61 0.76 -4.24 -6.20
N PHE A 62 0.94 -5.16 -5.26
CA PHE A 62 1.84 -4.92 -4.15
C PHE A 62 3.29 -5.28 -4.55
N ARG A 63 4.25 -4.42 -4.20
CA ARG A 63 5.68 -4.72 -4.28
C ARG A 63 6.37 -4.29 -3.01
N ASN A 64 7.20 -5.16 -2.47
CA ASN A 64 8.17 -4.75 -1.47
C ASN A 64 9.45 -4.27 -2.18
N HIS A 65 9.74 -2.96 -2.15
CA HIS A 65 10.99 -2.39 -2.69
C HIS A 65 12.08 -2.25 -1.63
N ASP A 66 11.75 -2.45 -0.35
CA ASP A 66 12.72 -2.38 0.74
C ASP A 66 13.82 -3.44 0.54
N GLY A 67 15.07 -3.02 0.70
CA GLY A 67 16.25 -3.88 0.54
C GLY A 67 16.52 -4.81 1.72
N MET A 68 15.84 -4.62 2.86
CA MET A 68 16.09 -5.38 4.09
C MET A 68 14.83 -5.90 4.77
N LEU A 69 13.79 -5.08 4.91
CA LEU A 69 12.62 -5.44 5.71
C LEU A 69 11.56 -6.14 4.87
N PRO A 70 11.01 -7.28 5.33
CA PRO A 70 9.78 -7.80 4.78
C PRO A 70 8.61 -6.86 5.07
N HIS A 71 7.78 -6.59 4.07
CA HIS A 71 6.58 -5.77 4.19
C HIS A 71 5.35 -6.52 3.70
N SER A 72 4.21 -6.21 4.30
CA SER A 72 2.89 -6.67 3.90
C SER A 72 1.93 -5.48 3.76
N ALA A 73 0.75 -5.73 3.19
CA ALA A 73 -0.32 -4.75 3.13
C ALA A 73 -1.67 -5.41 3.44
N GLU A 74 -2.52 -4.67 4.12
CA GLU A 74 -3.86 -5.09 4.52
C GLU A 74 -4.81 -3.89 4.43
N VAL A 75 -5.97 -4.10 3.81
CA VAL A 75 -7.05 -3.11 3.84
C VAL A 75 -7.93 -3.38 5.06
N ILE A 76 -7.94 -2.46 6.02
CA ILE A 76 -8.70 -2.59 7.27
C ILE A 76 -9.85 -1.58 7.35
N ALA A 77 -10.80 -1.85 8.24
CA ALA A 77 -11.85 -0.88 8.54
C ALA A 77 -11.23 0.31 9.31
N PRO A 78 -11.65 1.56 9.04
CA PRO A 78 -11.14 2.72 9.76
C PRO A 78 -11.30 2.56 11.28
N ARG A 79 -10.20 2.66 12.01
CA ARG A 79 -10.21 2.62 13.48
C ARG A 79 -9.05 3.38 14.09
N THR A 80 -9.22 3.82 15.33
CA THR A 80 -8.18 4.48 16.12
C THR A 80 -8.17 3.88 17.53
N PRO A 81 -7.03 3.37 18.03
CA PRO A 81 -5.71 3.35 17.38
C PRO A 81 -5.63 2.36 16.20
N LEU A 82 -4.62 2.53 15.34
CA LEU A 82 -4.29 1.55 14.30
C LEU A 82 -3.90 0.19 14.94
N PRO A 83 -4.20 -0.94 14.27
CA PRO A 83 -3.67 -2.24 14.70
C PRO A 83 -2.15 -2.23 14.86
N THR A 84 -1.65 -2.95 15.85
CA THR A 84 -0.23 -3.34 15.93
C THR A 84 0.04 -4.73 15.35
N GLN A 85 -1.01 -5.47 15.00
CA GLN A 85 -1.00 -6.80 14.41
C GLN A 85 -2.09 -6.87 13.33
N SER A 86 -1.99 -7.83 12.42
CA SER A 86 -3.01 -8.10 11.40
C SER A 86 -4.39 -8.36 12.01
N VAL A 87 -5.44 -8.02 11.27
CA VAL A 87 -6.83 -8.24 11.67
C VAL A 87 -7.61 -8.92 10.55
N ASP A 88 -8.94 -8.94 10.68
CA ASP A 88 -9.80 -9.31 9.57
C ASP A 88 -9.81 -8.17 8.55
N PRO A 89 -9.53 -8.46 7.26
CA PRO A 89 -9.52 -7.44 6.22
C PRO A 89 -10.94 -6.89 6.01
N ALA A 90 -11.06 -5.58 5.81
CA ALA A 90 -12.36 -4.93 5.55
C ALA A 90 -13.01 -5.38 4.25
N ILE A 91 -12.21 -5.84 3.29
CA ILE A 91 -12.65 -6.37 2.01
C ILE A 91 -12.09 -7.79 1.88
N PRO A 92 -12.92 -8.81 1.58
CA PRO A 92 -12.43 -10.17 1.41
C PRO A 92 -11.25 -10.23 0.43
N ARG A 93 -10.16 -10.88 0.86
CA ARG A 93 -8.92 -11.05 0.10
C ARG A 93 -8.12 -9.77 -0.18
N ALA A 94 -8.44 -8.64 0.45
CA ALA A 94 -7.66 -7.40 0.31
C ALA A 94 -6.47 -7.37 1.29
N PHE A 95 -5.58 -8.35 1.15
CA PHE A 95 -4.36 -8.50 1.92
C PHE A 95 -3.29 -9.23 1.12
N THR A 96 -2.03 -9.01 1.47
CA THR A 96 -0.92 -9.78 0.88
C THR A 96 -0.87 -11.21 1.42
N LEU A 97 -0.62 -12.21 0.59
CA LEU A 97 -0.66 -13.65 0.93
C LEU A 97 0.13 -14.03 2.19
N LYS A 98 1.30 -13.43 2.41
CA LYS A 98 2.14 -13.64 3.59
C LYS A 98 1.98 -12.52 4.62
N LEU A 99 0.74 -12.21 4.98
CA LEU A 99 0.41 -11.01 5.75
C LEU A 99 1.22 -10.84 7.05
N GLY A 100 1.39 -11.91 7.84
CA GLY A 100 2.15 -11.85 9.10
C GLY A 100 3.68 -11.88 8.94
N GLU A 101 4.18 -12.48 7.85
CA GLU A 101 5.62 -12.64 7.59
C GLU A 101 6.20 -11.50 6.74
N GLY A 102 5.36 -10.87 5.92
CA GLY A 102 5.78 -9.97 4.86
C GLY A 102 6.28 -10.70 3.62
N LEU A 103 6.29 -9.98 2.49
CA LEU A 103 7.01 -10.40 1.30
C LEU A 103 8.48 -10.01 1.42
N PRO A 104 9.44 -10.85 0.97
CA PRO A 104 10.85 -10.50 0.97
C PRO A 104 11.14 -9.35 0.00
N SER A 105 12.36 -8.82 0.05
CA SER A 105 12.82 -7.77 -0.86
C SER A 105 12.53 -8.10 -2.33
N GLU A 106 12.01 -7.12 -3.06
CA GLU A 106 11.65 -7.17 -4.48
C GLU A 106 10.50 -8.13 -4.86
N ALA A 107 9.94 -8.87 -3.90
CA ALA A 107 8.79 -9.71 -4.15
C ALA A 107 7.51 -8.89 -4.36
N LYS A 108 6.58 -9.52 -5.08
CA LYS A 108 5.31 -8.95 -5.52
C LYS A 108 4.16 -9.90 -5.22
N ASP A 109 2.98 -9.33 -5.06
CA ASP A 109 1.69 -10.02 -4.93
C ASP A 109 0.63 -9.25 -5.72
#